data_AF-A0A6P8Q4M0-F1
#
_entry.id   AF-A0A6P8Q4M0-F1
#
_cell.length_a   1.000
_cell.length_b   1.000
_cell.length_c   1.000
_cell.angle_alpha   90.00
_cell.angle_beta   90.00
_cell.angle_gamma   90.00
#
_symmetry.space_group_name_H-M   'P 1'
#
loop_
_entity.id
_entity.type
_entity.pdbx_description
1 polymer ?
#
loop_
_entity_poly.entity_id
_entity_poly.type
_entity_poly.pdbx_seq_one_letter_code
_entity_poly.pdbx_strand_id
1 'polypeptide(L)'
;MLFAVVRSELNSRYMLKMKSYLAQEVDLSKIHENILSRRVKLLQQMENCLENHEAEKRCRHQEVDAAFKRNRTLLDDIEVAEKRLHTRAHLLPHPNILNLETQYWASVEETIPKWEQFLLGKTQAPFGVSKHEAVKRKGTGSPETVQTAKNKDLPPPGLNSKLSLRQHNLAGC
;
A
#
# COMPACT_ATOMS: atom_id res chain seq x y z
N MET A 1 81.05 52.94 15.76
CA MET A 1 80.57 51.55 15.85
C MET A 1 79.17 51.42 16.44
N LEU A 2 78.88 52.01 17.61
CA LEU A 2 77.56 51.89 18.28
C LEU A 2 76.34 52.25 17.40
N PHE A 3 76.40 53.35 16.64
CA PHE A 3 75.30 53.74 15.72
C PHE A 3 74.99 52.72 14.62
N ALA A 4 76.02 52.02 14.11
CA ALA A 4 75.83 50.99 13.09
C ALA A 4 75.18 49.73 13.69
N VAL A 5 75.56 49.37 14.92
CA VAL A 5 74.99 48.22 15.65
C VAL A 5 73.51 48.47 15.95
N VAL A 6 73.16 49.62 16.54
CA VAL A 6 71.75 49.99 16.84
C VAL A 6 70.90 50.04 15.56
N ARG A 7 71.44 50.58 14.46
CA ARG A 7 70.75 50.59 13.16
C ARG A 7 70.51 49.17 12.64
N SER A 8 71.48 48.26 12.78
CA SER A 8 71.33 46.88 12.35
C SER A 8 70.31 46.10 13.18
N GLU A 9 70.27 46.33 14.50
CA GLU A 9 69.29 45.71 15.41
C GLU A 9 67.87 46.21 15.13
N LEU A 10 67.72 47.51 14.89
CA LEU A 10 66.42 48.08 14.54
C LEU A 10 65.92 47.48 13.22
N ASN A 11 66.77 47.41 12.21
CA ASN A 11 66.44 46.81 10.92
C ASN A 11 66.09 45.32 11.04
N SER A 12 66.82 44.58 11.90
CA SER A 12 66.52 43.19 12.22
C SER A 12 65.14 43.01 12.86
N ARG A 13 64.77 43.88 13.82
CA ARG A 13 63.42 43.88 14.42
C ARG A 13 62.32 44.19 13.41
N TYR A 14 62.52 45.17 12.53
CA TYR A 14 61.55 45.47 11.46
C TYR A 14 61.38 44.29 10.51
N MET A 15 62.47 43.63 10.13
CA MET A 15 62.44 42.46 9.25
C MET A 15 61.75 41.24 9.90
N LEU A 16 61.98 41.00 11.20
CA LEU A 16 61.27 39.96 11.96
C LEU A 16 59.76 40.23 12.00
N LYS A 17 59.37 41.49 12.24
CA LYS A 17 57.96 41.89 12.26
C LYS A 17 57.29 41.69 10.90
N MET A 18 57.96 42.07 9.80
CA MET A 18 57.46 41.86 8.44
C MET A 18 57.32 40.38 8.09
N LYS A 19 58.29 39.54 8.49
CA LYS A 19 58.18 38.08 8.29
C LYS A 19 57.02 37.48 9.08
N SER A 20 56.77 37.96 10.29
CA SER A 20 55.63 37.54 11.12
C SER A 20 54.29 37.89 10.46
N TYR A 21 54.11 39.13 9.99
CA TYR A 21 52.91 39.54 9.27
C TYR A 21 52.69 38.73 7.99
N LEU A 22 53.75 38.47 7.23
CA LEU A 22 53.64 37.67 6.01
C LEU A 22 53.20 36.23 6.33
N ALA A 23 53.76 35.61 7.38
CA ALA A 23 53.34 34.29 7.81
C ALA A 23 51.86 34.26 8.22
N GLN A 24 51.42 35.28 8.97
CA GLN A 24 50.03 35.44 9.38
C GLN A 24 49.09 35.60 8.18
N GLU A 25 49.46 36.41 7.18
CA GLU A 25 48.65 36.61 5.97
C GLU A 25 48.50 35.32 5.15
N VAL A 26 49.57 34.55 5.05
CA VAL A 26 49.54 33.22 4.40
C VAL A 26 48.59 32.29 5.14
N ASP A 27 48.58 32.28 6.46
CA ASP A 27 47.67 31.42 7.23
C ASP A 27 46.21 31.88 7.16
N LEU A 28 45.96 33.19 7.18
CA LEU A 28 44.63 33.76 6.95
C LEU A 28 44.11 33.40 5.54
N SER A 29 44.98 33.48 4.53
CA SER A 29 44.64 33.08 3.16
C SER A 29 44.24 31.61 3.09
N LYS A 30 44.96 30.70 3.77
CA LYS A 30 44.58 29.28 3.83
C LYS A 30 43.22 29.06 4.48
N ILE A 31 42.93 29.78 5.56
CA ILE A 31 41.62 29.70 6.24
C ILE A 31 40.52 30.21 5.30
N HIS A 32 40.76 31.32 4.60
CA HIS A 32 39.82 31.87 3.62
C HIS A 32 39.50 30.86 2.51
N GLU A 33 40.52 30.22 1.93
CA GLU A 33 40.32 29.20 0.90
C GLU A 33 39.53 28.00 1.42
N ASN A 34 39.73 27.61 2.69
CA ASN A 34 38.92 26.56 3.32
C ASN A 34 37.45 26.97 3.44
N ILE A 35 37.19 28.21 3.90
CA ILE A 35 35.84 28.76 4.03
C ILE A 35 35.15 28.79 2.66
N LEU A 36 35.84 29.27 1.62
CA LEU A 36 35.32 29.31 0.26
C LEU A 36 35.02 27.91 -0.27
N SER A 37 35.94 26.97 -0.10
CA SER A 37 35.77 25.57 -0.52
C SER A 37 34.53 24.94 0.12
N ARG A 38 34.33 25.19 1.43
CA ARG A 38 33.16 24.69 2.16
C ARG A 38 31.87 25.36 1.69
N ARG A 39 31.90 26.65 1.42
CA ARG A 39 30.75 27.40 0.88
C ARG A 39 30.32 26.88 -0.48
N VAL A 40 31.26 26.65 -1.39
CA VAL A 40 30.98 26.09 -2.73
C VAL A 40 30.32 24.72 -2.60
N LYS A 41 30.87 23.84 -1.75
CA LYS A 41 30.29 22.52 -1.51
C LYS A 41 28.86 22.60 -0.97
N LEU A 42 28.60 23.48 -0.01
CA LEU A 42 27.26 23.65 0.56
C LEU A 42 26.27 24.19 -0.48
N LEU A 43 26.68 25.19 -1.27
CA LEU A 43 25.84 25.74 -2.33
C LEU A 43 25.48 24.66 -3.37
N GLN A 44 26.44 23.84 -3.78
CA GLN A 44 26.17 22.73 -4.69
C GLN A 44 25.19 21.72 -4.08
N GLN A 45 25.32 21.41 -2.78
CA GLN A 45 24.39 20.53 -2.10
C GLN A 45 22.98 21.11 -2.06
N MET A 46 22.84 22.40 -1.75
CA MET A 46 21.55 23.09 -1.73
C MET A 46 20.88 23.11 -3.12
N GLU A 47 21.66 23.38 -4.17
CA GLU A 47 21.18 23.35 -5.56
C GLU A 47 20.68 21.96 -5.95
N ASN A 48 21.48 20.92 -5.68
CA ASN A 48 21.10 19.53 -5.95
C ASN A 48 19.85 19.11 -5.16
N CYS A 49 19.75 19.51 -3.89
CA CYS A 49 18.57 19.24 -3.07
C CYS A 49 17.31 19.89 -3.65
N LEU A 50 17.42 21.15 -4.10
CA LEU A 50 16.31 21.86 -4.72
C LEU A 50 15.87 21.18 -6.03
N GLU A 51 16.82 20.85 -6.90
CA GLU A 51 16.52 20.19 -8.18
C GLU A 51 15.84 18.82 -7.96
N ASN A 52 16.35 18.03 -7.02
CA ASN A 52 15.76 16.74 -6.66
C ASN A 52 14.33 16.89 -6.11
N HIS A 53 14.10 17.88 -5.24
CA HIS A 53 12.77 18.13 -4.68
C HIS A 53 11.76 18.54 -5.77
N GLU A 54 12.16 19.40 -6.69
CA GLU A 54 11.31 19.81 -7.81
C GLU A 54 11.08 18.66 -8.81
N ALA A 55 12.07 17.81 -9.05
CA ALA A 55 11.88 16.59 -9.83
C ALA A 55 10.87 15.63 -9.17
N GLU A 56 10.98 15.41 -7.85
CA GLU A 56 10.06 14.55 -7.10
C GLU A 56 8.62 15.11 -7.12
N LYS A 57 8.44 16.42 -6.96
CA LYS A 57 7.14 17.08 -7.11
C LYS A 57 6.54 16.86 -8.49
N ARG A 58 7.33 17.01 -9.56
CA ARG A 58 6.87 16.79 -10.95
C ARG A 58 6.45 15.33 -11.16
N CYS A 59 7.25 14.37 -10.69
CA CYS A 59 6.90 12.94 -10.76
C CYS A 59 5.59 12.65 -10.01
N ARG A 60 5.45 13.14 -8.77
CA ARG A 60 4.21 12.98 -7.98
C ARG A 60 3.00 13.57 -8.69
N HIS A 61 3.13 14.76 -9.25
CA HIS A 61 2.04 15.40 -9.99
C HIS A 61 1.64 14.58 -11.22
N GLN A 62 2.62 14.07 -11.97
CA GLN A 62 2.36 13.20 -13.13
C GLN A 62 1.66 11.89 -12.74
N GLU A 63 2.05 11.27 -11.62
CA GLU A 63 1.40 10.07 -11.11
C GLU A 63 -0.06 10.35 -10.70
N VAL A 64 -0.31 11.46 -10.01
CA VAL A 64 -1.66 11.90 -9.63
C VAL A 64 -2.51 12.18 -10.86
N ASP A 65 -1.98 12.89 -11.85
CA ASP A 65 -2.69 13.19 -13.09
C ASP A 65 -2.99 11.92 -13.90
N ALA A 66 -2.04 10.98 -13.96
CA ALA A 66 -2.25 9.70 -14.62
C ALA A 66 -3.32 8.86 -13.90
N ALA A 67 -3.30 8.84 -12.57
CA ALA A 67 -4.33 8.18 -11.76
C ALA A 67 -5.69 8.86 -11.95
N PHE A 68 -5.75 10.20 -11.97
CA PHE A 68 -6.97 10.95 -12.20
C PHE A 68 -7.57 10.63 -13.58
N LYS A 69 -6.77 10.62 -14.65
CA LYS A 69 -7.23 10.26 -16.00
C LYS A 69 -7.77 8.83 -16.05
N ARG A 70 -7.05 7.86 -15.46
CA ARG A 70 -7.51 6.46 -15.39
C ARG A 70 -8.82 6.34 -14.60
N ASN A 71 -8.90 6.97 -13.43
CA ASN A 71 -10.10 6.96 -12.60
C ASN A 71 -11.28 7.60 -13.33
N ARG A 72 -11.05 8.67 -14.09
CA ARG A 72 -12.10 9.32 -14.89
C ARG A 72 -12.65 8.37 -15.95
N THR A 73 -11.79 7.71 -16.71
CA THR A 73 -12.21 6.71 -17.71
C THR A 73 -12.99 5.57 -17.06
N LEU A 74 -12.53 5.04 -15.93
CA LEU A 74 -13.23 3.98 -15.20
C LEU A 74 -14.61 4.40 -14.73
N LEU A 75 -14.76 5.64 -14.25
CA LEU A 75 -16.06 6.17 -13.84
C LEU A 75 -17.02 6.29 -15.02
N ASP A 76 -16.55 6.79 -16.17
CA ASP A 76 -17.35 6.89 -17.38
C ASP A 76 -17.78 5.47 -17.87
N ASP A 77 -16.87 4.49 -17.84
CA ASP A 77 -17.17 3.09 -18.18
C ASP A 77 -18.20 2.45 -17.23
N ILE A 78 -18.09 2.71 -15.93
CA ILE A 78 -19.04 2.25 -14.91
C ILE A 78 -20.42 2.87 -15.16
N GLU A 79 -20.50 4.17 -15.45
CA GLU A 79 -21.77 4.84 -15.74
C GLU A 79 -22.44 4.23 -16.98
N VAL A 80 -21.66 3.93 -18.02
CA VAL A 80 -22.18 3.23 -19.21
C VAL A 80 -22.67 1.82 -18.86
N ALA A 81 -21.91 1.06 -18.06
CA ALA A 81 -22.31 -0.27 -17.62
C ALA A 81 -23.61 -0.23 -16.78
N GLU A 82 -23.72 0.74 -15.87
CA GLU A 82 -24.90 0.97 -15.04
C GLU A 82 -26.13 1.26 -15.90
N LYS A 83 -26.05 2.21 -16.84
CA LYS A 83 -27.16 2.51 -17.76
C LYS A 83 -27.60 1.28 -18.57
N ARG A 84 -26.65 0.45 -19.02
CA ARG A 84 -26.95 -0.80 -19.72
C ARG A 84 -27.65 -1.81 -18.81
N LEU A 85 -27.21 -1.93 -17.56
CA LEU A 85 -27.83 -2.80 -16.56
C LEU A 85 -29.23 -2.32 -16.19
N HIS A 86 -29.44 -1.02 -15.93
CA HIS A 86 -30.76 -0.46 -15.68
C HIS A 86 -31.70 -0.71 -16.86
N THR A 87 -31.25 -0.47 -18.09
CA THR A 87 -32.05 -0.80 -19.28
C THR A 87 -32.47 -2.27 -19.30
N ARG A 88 -31.55 -3.19 -18.95
CA ARG A 88 -31.85 -4.63 -18.87
C ARG A 88 -32.71 -5.01 -17.68
N ALA A 89 -32.58 -4.35 -16.55
CA ALA A 89 -33.39 -4.59 -15.36
C ALA A 89 -34.83 -4.13 -15.55
N HIS A 90 -35.05 -3.07 -16.34
CA HIS A 90 -36.39 -2.67 -16.77
C HIS A 90 -37.02 -3.65 -17.78
N LEU A 91 -36.22 -4.51 -18.43
CA LEU A 91 -36.78 -5.66 -19.13
C LEU A 91 -37.27 -6.64 -18.07
N LEU A 92 -38.58 -6.84 -18.01
CA LEU A 92 -39.23 -7.80 -17.12
C LEU A 92 -38.47 -9.13 -17.14
N PRO A 93 -38.26 -9.80 -15.98
CA PRO A 93 -37.67 -11.14 -15.97
C PRO A 93 -38.43 -12.03 -16.96
N HIS A 94 -37.69 -12.87 -17.70
CA HIS A 94 -38.27 -13.69 -18.75
C HIS A 94 -39.49 -14.46 -18.19
N PRO A 95 -40.64 -14.52 -18.89
CA PRO A 95 -41.89 -15.07 -18.37
C PRO A 95 -41.76 -16.47 -17.73
N ASN A 96 -40.83 -17.30 -18.18
CA ASN A 96 -40.55 -18.60 -17.54
C ASN A 96 -40.00 -18.46 -16.12
N ILE A 97 -39.15 -17.46 -15.85
CA ILE A 97 -38.60 -17.16 -14.52
C ILE A 97 -39.73 -16.70 -13.60
N LEU A 98 -40.60 -15.80 -14.07
CA LEU A 98 -41.77 -15.34 -13.32
C LEU A 98 -42.74 -16.48 -12.99
N ASN A 99 -43.00 -17.36 -13.96
CA ASN A 99 -43.85 -18.54 -13.74
C ASN A 99 -43.23 -19.49 -12.72
N LEU A 100 -41.93 -19.77 -12.82
CA LEU A 100 -41.19 -20.60 -11.85
C LEU A 100 -41.22 -19.99 -10.45
N GLU A 101 -40.99 -18.69 -10.31
CA GLU A 101 -41.04 -17.99 -9.02
C GLU A 101 -42.44 -18.07 -8.40
N THR A 102 -43.48 -17.85 -9.22
CA THR A 102 -44.87 -17.96 -8.79
C THR A 102 -45.20 -19.39 -8.32
N GLN A 103 -44.81 -20.40 -9.09
CA GLN A 103 -45.03 -21.81 -8.73
C GLN A 103 -44.23 -22.22 -7.49
N TYR A 104 -43.00 -21.72 -7.35
CA TYR A 104 -42.16 -21.98 -6.19
C TYR A 104 -42.80 -21.40 -4.92
N TRP A 105 -43.19 -20.13 -4.92
CA TRP A 105 -43.84 -19.51 -3.77
C TRP A 105 -45.18 -20.19 -3.43
N ALA A 106 -45.98 -20.56 -4.43
CA ALA A 106 -47.19 -21.34 -4.21
C ALA A 106 -46.90 -22.70 -3.55
N SER A 107 -45.84 -23.41 -4.00
CA SER A 107 -45.40 -24.66 -3.38
C SER A 107 -44.89 -24.46 -1.96
N VAL A 108 -44.20 -23.36 -1.68
CA VAL A 108 -43.73 -23.01 -0.33
C VAL A 108 -44.92 -22.76 0.59
N GLU A 109 -45.90 -21.97 0.16
CA GLU A 109 -47.14 -21.71 0.92
C GLU A 109 -47.92 -23.00 1.20
N GLU A 110 -47.94 -23.96 0.26
CA GLU A 110 -48.60 -25.26 0.47
C GLU A 110 -47.84 -26.18 1.43
N THR A 111 -46.51 -26.07 1.46
CA THR A 111 -45.65 -26.97 2.25
C THR A 111 -45.40 -26.46 3.67
N ILE A 112 -45.36 -25.14 3.90
CA ILE A 112 -45.14 -24.53 5.22
C ILE A 112 -46.08 -25.11 6.30
N PRO A 113 -47.41 -25.24 6.09
CA PRO A 113 -48.31 -25.82 7.10
C PRO A 113 -47.98 -27.28 7.44
N LYS A 114 -47.52 -28.06 6.45
CA LYS A 114 -47.14 -29.47 6.62
C LYS A 114 -45.86 -29.58 7.47
N TRP A 115 -44.91 -28.69 7.23
CA TRP A 115 -43.70 -28.57 8.06
C TRP A 115 -44.01 -28.09 9.49
N GLU A 116 -44.91 -27.12 9.65
CA GLU A 116 -45.32 -26.64 10.97
C GLU A 116 -45.93 -27.77 11.83
N GLN A 117 -46.83 -28.56 11.25
CA GLN A 117 -47.45 -29.70 11.94
C GLN A 117 -46.43 -30.78 12.34
N PHE A 118 -45.37 -30.98 11.54
CA PHE A 118 -44.31 -31.92 11.86
C PHE A 118 -43.37 -31.40 12.95
N LEU A 119 -42.94 -30.13 12.86
CA LEU A 119 -42.08 -29.50 13.85
C LEU A 119 -42.75 -29.42 15.24
N LEU A 120 -44.09 -29.34 15.26
CA LEU A 120 -44.91 -29.40 16.48
C LEU A 120 -45.15 -30.85 16.98
N GLY A 121 -44.60 -31.87 16.32
CA GLY A 121 -44.73 -33.28 16.70
C GLY A 121 -46.12 -33.88 16.48
N LYS A 122 -47.02 -33.19 15.75
CA LYS A 122 -48.41 -33.61 15.51
C LYS A 122 -48.55 -34.55 14.32
N THR A 123 -47.53 -34.63 13.46
CA THR A 123 -47.51 -35.46 12.25
C THR A 123 -46.11 -36.05 12.02
N GLN A 124 -46.00 -37.05 11.14
CA GLN A 124 -44.72 -37.63 10.71
C GLN A 124 -44.04 -36.74 9.65
N ALA A 125 -42.72 -36.86 9.49
CA ALA A 125 -41.91 -36.00 8.62
C ALA A 125 -42.48 -35.91 7.19
N PRO A 126 -42.76 -34.69 6.69
CA PRO A 126 -43.28 -34.53 5.35
C PRO A 126 -42.12 -34.73 4.37
N PHE A 127 -42.24 -35.80 3.57
CA PHE A 127 -41.42 -36.20 2.42
C PHE A 127 -39.89 -36.25 2.62
N GLY A 128 -39.29 -37.40 2.29
CA GLY A 128 -37.83 -37.51 2.06
C GLY A 128 -36.94 -37.65 3.30
N VAL A 129 -37.46 -37.52 4.53
CA VAL A 129 -36.71 -37.95 5.72
C VAL A 129 -36.83 -39.46 5.86
N SER A 130 -36.16 -40.19 4.96
CA SER A 130 -35.96 -41.63 5.14
C SER A 130 -35.24 -41.84 6.47
N LYS A 131 -35.97 -42.34 7.47
CA LYS A 131 -35.37 -42.93 8.66
C LYS A 131 -34.47 -44.06 8.15
N HIS A 132 -33.16 -43.85 8.15
CA HIS A 132 -32.23 -44.97 8.08
C HIS A 132 -32.48 -45.80 9.34
N GLU A 133 -33.29 -46.85 9.21
CA GLU A 133 -33.43 -47.83 10.28
C GLU A 133 -32.04 -48.43 10.53
N ALA A 134 -31.56 -48.25 11.76
CA ALA A 134 -30.31 -48.81 12.22
C ALA A 134 -30.44 -50.34 12.25
N VAL A 135 -30.08 -50.98 11.14
CA VAL A 135 -29.82 -52.41 11.10
C VAL A 135 -28.61 -52.68 12.00
N LYS A 136 -28.88 -53.17 13.21
CA LYS A 136 -27.87 -53.78 14.08
C LYS A 136 -27.24 -54.96 13.33
N ARG A 137 -26.02 -54.77 12.80
CA ARG A 137 -25.10 -55.88 12.50
C ARG A 137 -24.11 -56.01 13.65
N LYS A 138 -24.20 -57.14 14.36
CA LYS A 138 -23.19 -57.57 15.32
C LYS A 138 -21.89 -57.88 14.57
N GLY A 139 -20.79 -57.35 15.12
CA GLY A 139 -19.36 -57.65 14.98
C GLY A 139 -18.85 -58.49 13.81
N THR A 140 -17.74 -58.06 13.20
CA THR A 140 -16.36 -58.47 13.60
C THR A 140 -15.37 -57.93 12.54
N GLY A 141 -14.28 -57.29 12.97
CA GLY A 141 -13.11 -56.98 12.11
C GLY A 141 -12.75 -55.50 12.00
N SER A 142 -11.56 -55.16 12.49
CA SER A 142 -10.97 -53.82 12.60
C SER A 142 -10.08 -53.48 11.36
N PRO A 143 -9.29 -52.39 11.31
CA PRO A 143 -9.51 -51.25 10.41
C PRO A 143 -8.38 -51.08 9.38
N GLU A 144 -8.65 -50.71 8.13
CA GLU A 144 -7.57 -50.09 7.34
C GLU A 144 -8.00 -49.27 6.12
N THR A 145 -7.26 -48.17 5.95
CA THR A 145 -7.13 -47.26 4.80
C THR A 145 -8.18 -46.15 4.62
N VAL A 146 -7.88 -45.04 5.33
CA VAL A 146 -8.26 -43.68 4.96
C VAL A 146 -7.65 -43.34 3.60
N GLN A 147 -8.47 -43.24 2.56
CA GLN A 147 -8.11 -42.54 1.33
C GLN A 147 -8.68 -41.13 1.39
N THR A 148 -7.83 -40.15 1.71
CA THR A 148 -8.17 -38.73 1.63
C THR A 148 -8.16 -38.31 0.17
N ALA A 149 -9.36 -38.20 -0.42
CA ALA A 149 -9.57 -37.56 -1.70
C ALA A 149 -9.20 -36.07 -1.59
N LYS A 150 -8.48 -35.60 -2.61
CA LYS A 150 -8.00 -34.23 -2.80
C LYS A 150 -9.17 -33.26 -2.90
N ASN A 151 -9.33 -32.39 -1.90
CA ASN A 151 -10.08 -31.15 -2.06
C ASN A 151 -9.13 -30.12 -2.71
N LYS A 152 -9.30 -29.93 -4.02
CA LYS A 152 -9.01 -28.65 -4.68
C LYS A 152 -10.22 -27.75 -4.44
N ASP A 153 -10.00 -26.44 -4.41
CA ASP A 153 -11.04 -25.38 -4.37
C ASP A 153 -11.33 -24.76 -3.00
N LEU A 154 -10.27 -24.31 -2.32
CA LEU A 154 -10.36 -23.14 -1.43
C LEU A 154 -9.79 -21.90 -2.15
N PRO A 155 -10.48 -20.74 -2.14
CA PRO A 155 -9.93 -19.49 -2.65
C PRO A 155 -8.78 -19.00 -1.73
N PRO A 156 -7.78 -18.28 -2.27
CA PRO A 156 -6.64 -17.85 -1.47
C PRO A 156 -7.07 -16.84 -0.39
N PRO A 157 -6.56 -16.97 0.86
CA PRO A 157 -6.71 -15.94 1.88
C PRO A 157 -6.10 -14.62 1.39
N GLY A 158 -6.88 -13.55 1.43
CA GLY A 158 -6.45 -12.20 1.08
C GLY A 158 -5.18 -11.80 1.84
N LEU A 159 -4.20 -11.29 1.09
CA LEU A 159 -2.94 -10.77 1.60
C LEU A 159 -3.19 -9.50 2.42
N ASN A 160 -3.44 -9.69 3.70
CA ASN A 160 -3.20 -8.67 4.71
C ASN A 160 -1.68 -8.55 4.90
N SER A 161 -1.02 -7.62 4.23
CA SER A 161 0.20 -6.94 4.73
C SER A 161 0.86 -6.11 3.62
N LYS A 162 0.80 -4.78 3.79
CA LYS A 162 1.90 -3.80 3.66
C LYS A 162 1.34 -2.38 3.48
N LEU A 163 0.56 -1.91 4.45
CA LEU A 163 0.61 -0.49 4.81
C LEU A 163 1.85 -0.30 5.68
N SER A 164 3.02 -0.30 5.06
CA SER A 164 4.21 0.23 5.72
C SER A 164 4.11 1.74 5.61
N LEU A 165 3.61 2.36 6.68
CA LEU A 165 3.68 3.78 6.91
C LEU A 165 5.17 4.15 6.97
N ARG A 166 5.73 4.59 5.84
CA ARG A 166 7.09 5.09 5.76
C ARG A 166 7.13 6.43 6.49
N GLN A 167 7.48 6.39 7.77
CA GLN A 167 7.86 7.58 8.53
C GLN A 167 9.06 8.20 7.84
N HIS A 168 8.85 9.34 7.17
CA HIS A 168 9.95 10.19 6.73
C HIS A 168 10.42 11.00 7.93
N ASN A 169 11.57 10.60 8.48
CA ASN A 169 12.37 11.46 9.34
C ASN A 169 12.75 12.71 8.54
N LEU A 170 12.15 13.85 8.89
CA LEU A 170 12.71 15.16 8.59
C LEU A 170 13.92 15.36 9.51
N ALA A 171 15.04 14.76 9.14
CA ALA A 171 16.34 15.06 9.74
C ALA A 171 17.14 15.88 8.74
N GLY A 172 17.20 17.19 9.01
CA GLY A 172 18.27 18.09 8.56
C GLY A 172 18.53 18.17 7.06
N CYS A 173 17.97 19.19 6.43
CA CYS A 173 18.64 19.91 5.36
C CYS A 173 18.60 21.40 5.74
#